data_AF-A0A1I3DE75-F1
#
_entry.id   AF-A0A1I3DE75-F1
#
_cell.length_a   1.000
_cell.length_b   1.000
_cell.length_c   1.000
_cell.angle_alpha   90.00
_cell.angle_beta   90.00
_cell.angle_gamma   90.00
#
_symmetry.space_group_name_H-M   'P 1'
#
loop_
_entity.id
_entity.type
_entity.pdbx_description
1 polymer ?
#
loop_
_entity_poly.entity_id
_entity_poly.type
_entity_poly.pdbx_seq_one_letter_code
_entity_poly.pdbx_strand_id
1 'polypeptide(L)'
;MSEQDLTRDEVNGLRSARELEGHLTWLDAFTPAALGVLAVASGIYTYLGVSSLLKDTGAMSFLAAVAYSIAVSVGIFVFWSYLLRLLPAMRTAGGFVGLSIATLVGSVAIVAMSSWLNAAALAGGAAVEQHLARTVQDYQASLERAHLIAVSAQGLERDVARARTSFEDLSEQERAGELSGAAGRGAVFRLLNQKADELRALEAQIAAQNQPIQAAFEEGNDILSRMRALIVAQGPVDQRSVTFSEESVRLAGVITTLRQLQVAQLVARAAEDLRASVVLPELDGASAGVRQDQAATIGSVLEALDGRAATLRTAAEEVLAMPPPQETTYTPISSADAVIRYAGNFAPSWAGAIAIDLLPGVLVFILAVTQAAIRRGKEGAGAEATLTLADLRAAMRAMKDIEGAMGAAEHARHARGDAPGRAAPHGPEPRPDARPDPRPDLRPETEPEAEPAPGPRGPSRLKIDAAE
;
A
#
# COMPACT_ATOMS: atom_id res chain seq x y z
N MET A 1 -8.37 35.68 64.22
CA MET A 1 -8.32 35.05 62.88
C MET A 1 -9.62 35.40 62.20
N SER A 2 -9.59 35.95 60.99
CA SER A 2 -10.80 36.20 60.21
C SER A 2 -11.22 34.92 59.51
N GLU A 3 -12.46 34.48 59.69
CA GLU A 3 -13.09 33.53 58.77
C GLU A 3 -13.13 34.20 57.39
N GLN A 4 -12.41 33.61 56.43
CA GLN A 4 -12.57 33.97 55.02
C GLN A 4 -13.69 33.09 54.47
N ASP A 5 -14.90 33.64 54.41
CA ASP A 5 -16.02 33.00 53.71
C ASP A 5 -15.62 32.71 52.26
N LEU A 6 -15.72 31.43 51.87
CA LEU A 6 -15.48 31.00 50.49
C LEU A 6 -16.39 31.78 49.55
N THR A 7 -15.80 32.36 48.51
CA THR A 7 -16.57 33.08 47.50
C THR A 7 -17.52 32.13 46.78
N ARG A 8 -18.63 32.67 46.27
CA ARG A 8 -19.67 31.88 45.58
C ARG A 8 -19.09 31.08 44.40
N ASP A 9 -18.05 31.60 43.76
CA ASP A 9 -17.39 30.96 42.62
C ASP A 9 -16.46 29.82 43.05
N GLU A 10 -15.75 29.94 44.18
CA GLU A 10 -14.97 28.83 44.77
C GLU A 10 -15.88 27.68 45.22
N VAL A 11 -17.03 27.99 45.84
CA VAL A 11 -18.03 26.98 46.24
C VAL A 11 -18.61 26.24 45.02
N ASN A 12 -18.87 26.97 43.92
CA ASN A 12 -19.34 26.37 42.67
C ASN A 12 -18.25 25.50 42.02
N GLY A 13 -17.01 25.99 41.95
CA GLY A 13 -15.86 25.25 41.40
C GLY A 13 -15.60 23.94 42.15
N LEU A 14 -15.62 23.98 43.49
CA LEU A 14 -15.48 22.77 44.33
C LEU A 14 -16.62 21.77 44.12
N ARG A 15 -17.85 22.23 43.91
CA ARG A 15 -19.00 21.35 43.64
C ARG A 15 -18.84 20.64 42.30
N SER A 16 -18.53 21.39 41.24
CA SER A 16 -18.28 20.81 39.91
C SER A 16 -17.07 19.87 39.90
N ALA A 17 -16.01 20.18 40.64
CA ALA A 17 -14.87 19.27 40.80
C ALA A 17 -15.28 17.93 41.44
N ARG A 18 -16.06 17.96 42.54
CA ARG A 18 -16.55 16.73 43.20
C ARG A 18 -17.50 15.91 42.32
N GLU A 19 -18.35 16.56 41.53
CA GLU A 19 -19.26 15.91 40.58
C GLU A 19 -18.46 15.17 39.47
N LEU A 20 -17.46 15.83 38.89
CA LEU A 20 -16.57 15.23 37.91
C LEU A 20 -15.73 14.08 38.50
N GLU A 21 -15.28 14.17 39.76
CA GLU A 21 -14.60 13.06 40.45
C GLU A 21 -15.51 11.83 40.65
N GLY A 22 -16.80 12.05 40.92
CA GLY A 22 -17.79 10.97 40.96
C GLY A 22 -17.95 10.26 39.60
N HIS A 23 -18.05 11.03 38.52
CA HIS A 23 -18.12 10.48 37.15
C HIS A 23 -16.83 9.75 36.75
N LEU A 24 -15.65 10.28 37.11
CA LEU A 24 -14.36 9.60 36.85
C LEU A 24 -14.24 8.28 37.61
N THR A 25 -14.64 8.24 38.89
CA THR A 25 -14.57 7.00 39.69
C THR A 25 -15.42 5.87 39.07
N TRP A 26 -16.57 6.22 38.49
CA TRP A 26 -17.40 5.27 37.75
C TRP A 26 -16.79 4.87 36.40
N LEU A 27 -16.19 5.82 35.67
CA LEU A 27 -15.50 5.59 34.40
C LEU A 27 -14.27 4.67 34.56
N ASP A 28 -13.48 4.86 35.61
CA ASP A 28 -12.31 4.03 35.94
C ASP A 28 -12.68 2.57 36.20
N ALA A 29 -13.89 2.30 36.71
CA ALA A 29 -14.37 0.94 36.98
C ALA A 29 -14.58 0.10 35.71
N PHE A 30 -14.93 0.73 34.56
CA PHE A 30 -15.16 0.02 33.29
C PHE A 30 -14.09 0.26 32.22
N THR A 31 -13.28 1.33 32.34
CA THR A 31 -12.25 1.69 31.33
C THR A 31 -11.26 0.56 31.03
N PRO A 32 -10.71 -0.19 32.00
CA PRO A 32 -9.83 -1.33 31.71
C PRO A 32 -10.52 -2.46 30.92
N ALA A 33 -11.81 -2.71 31.19
CA ALA A 33 -12.58 -3.70 30.44
C ALA A 33 -12.87 -3.23 29.01
N ALA A 34 -13.23 -1.96 28.82
CA ALA A 34 -13.42 -1.36 27.49
C ALA A 34 -12.13 -1.39 26.65
N LEU A 35 -10.97 -1.07 27.24
CA LEU A 35 -9.67 -1.26 26.59
C LEU A 35 -9.39 -2.71 26.22
N GLY A 36 -9.72 -3.65 27.10
CA GLY A 36 -9.57 -5.08 26.83
C GLY A 36 -10.38 -5.51 25.61
N VAL A 37 -11.64 -5.08 25.51
CA VAL A 37 -12.50 -5.36 24.35
C VAL A 37 -11.95 -4.74 23.07
N LEU A 38 -11.50 -3.47 23.10
CA LEU A 38 -10.92 -2.79 21.93
C LEU A 38 -9.60 -3.46 21.47
N ALA A 39 -8.74 -3.84 22.41
CA ALA A 39 -7.49 -4.55 22.11
C ALA A 39 -7.74 -5.95 21.52
N VAL A 40 -8.71 -6.69 22.06
CA VAL A 40 -9.14 -7.98 21.50
C VAL A 40 -9.74 -7.81 20.11
N ALA A 41 -10.54 -6.77 19.88
CA ALA A 41 -11.10 -6.49 18.55
C ALA A 41 -10.01 -6.18 17.51
N SER A 42 -9.06 -5.28 17.83
CA SER A 42 -7.89 -5.02 16.96
C SER A 42 -7.07 -6.30 16.75
N GLY A 43 -6.88 -7.11 17.80
CA GLY A 43 -6.24 -8.42 17.71
C GLY A 43 -6.89 -9.39 16.72
N ILE A 44 -8.22 -9.50 16.74
CA ILE A 44 -8.99 -10.35 15.80
C ILE A 44 -8.78 -9.87 14.36
N TYR A 45 -8.89 -8.57 14.10
CA TYR A 45 -8.67 -8.02 12.76
C TYR A 45 -7.21 -8.15 12.30
N THR A 46 -6.24 -7.98 13.21
CA THR A 46 -4.82 -8.20 12.93
C THR A 46 -4.54 -9.67 12.60
N TYR A 47 -5.15 -10.61 13.34
CA TYR A 47 -5.06 -12.05 13.03
C TYR A 47 -5.59 -12.34 11.64
N LEU A 48 -6.79 -11.84 11.30
CA LEU A 48 -7.39 -12.03 9.99
C LEU A 48 -6.50 -11.44 8.88
N GLY A 49 -6.00 -10.22 9.05
CA GLY A 49 -5.08 -9.56 8.11
C GLY A 49 -3.80 -10.37 7.88
N VAL A 50 -3.11 -10.78 8.95
CA VAL A 50 -1.89 -11.61 8.84
C VAL A 50 -2.17 -13.00 8.26
N SER A 51 -3.30 -13.62 8.62
CA SER A 51 -3.68 -14.91 8.05
C SER A 51 -3.90 -14.85 6.53
N SER A 52 -4.36 -13.71 6.00
CA SER A 52 -4.47 -13.49 4.54
C SER A 52 -3.12 -13.30 3.82
N LEU A 53 -2.08 -12.89 4.55
CA LEU A 53 -0.71 -12.77 4.02
C LEU A 53 0.03 -14.12 4.05
N LEU A 54 -0.17 -14.90 5.11
CA LEU A 54 0.41 -16.22 5.28
C LEU A 54 -0.42 -17.26 4.52
N LYS A 55 -0.29 -17.27 3.19
CA LYS A 55 -1.05 -18.07 2.22
C LYS A 55 -1.06 -19.60 2.45
N ASP A 56 -0.24 -20.11 3.35
CA ASP A 56 -0.17 -21.54 3.69
C ASP A 56 -1.14 -21.89 4.83
N THR A 57 -1.92 -22.96 4.69
CA THR A 57 -2.77 -23.53 5.76
C THR A 57 -1.98 -24.43 6.73
N GLY A 58 -0.74 -24.07 7.05
CA GLY A 58 0.14 -24.81 7.96
C GLY A 58 -0.11 -24.48 9.44
N ALA A 59 0.27 -25.40 10.33
CA ALA A 59 0.26 -25.13 11.77
C ALA A 59 1.20 -23.95 12.15
N MET A 60 2.32 -23.79 11.41
CA MET A 60 3.30 -22.73 11.65
C MET A 60 2.77 -21.33 11.27
N SER A 61 2.05 -21.18 10.15
CA SER A 61 1.44 -19.92 9.74
C SER A 61 0.30 -19.51 10.66
N PHE A 62 -0.53 -20.47 11.09
CA PHE A 62 -1.53 -20.25 12.14
C PHE A 62 -0.88 -19.74 13.44
N LEU A 63 0.14 -20.43 13.95
CA LEU A 63 0.86 -20.03 15.17
C LEU A 63 1.52 -18.65 15.03
N ALA A 64 2.09 -18.33 13.86
CA ALA A 64 2.68 -17.03 13.59
C ALA A 64 1.63 -15.89 13.59
N ALA A 65 0.47 -16.10 12.93
CA ALA A 65 -0.63 -15.14 12.92
C ALA A 65 -1.21 -14.91 14.34
N VAL A 66 -1.38 -15.98 15.12
CA VAL A 66 -1.83 -15.90 16.52
C VAL A 66 -0.81 -15.16 17.39
N ALA A 67 0.48 -15.51 17.29
CA ALA A 67 1.53 -14.87 18.07
C ALA A 67 1.65 -13.36 17.75
N TYR A 68 1.57 -12.99 16.47
CA TYR A 68 1.59 -11.58 16.05
C TYR A 68 0.35 -10.82 16.56
N SER A 69 -0.85 -11.40 16.39
CA SER A 69 -2.11 -10.85 16.92
C SER A 69 -2.05 -10.61 18.43
N ILE A 70 -1.57 -11.58 19.21
CA ILE A 70 -1.41 -11.45 20.66
C ILE A 70 -0.40 -10.33 21.00
N ALA A 71 0.75 -10.29 20.33
CA ALA A 71 1.77 -9.27 20.56
C ALA A 71 1.25 -7.85 20.29
N VAL A 72 0.54 -7.64 19.18
CA VAL A 72 -0.11 -6.37 18.84
C VAL A 72 -1.20 -6.01 19.85
N SER A 73 -2.07 -6.95 20.20
CA SER A 73 -3.15 -6.74 21.19
C SER A 73 -2.61 -6.30 22.55
N VAL A 74 -1.58 -6.98 23.05
CA VAL A 74 -0.92 -6.65 24.32
C VAL A 74 -0.21 -5.30 24.20
N GLY A 75 0.47 -5.03 23.09
CA GLY A 75 1.12 -3.73 22.83
C GLY A 75 0.14 -2.56 22.88
N ILE A 76 -0.98 -2.65 22.14
CA ILE A 76 -2.05 -1.66 22.11
C ILE A 76 -2.67 -1.47 23.50
N PHE A 77 -3.02 -2.58 24.18
CA PHE A 77 -3.60 -2.53 25.53
C PHE A 77 -2.66 -1.85 26.54
N VAL A 78 -1.38 -2.23 26.55
CA VAL A 78 -0.37 -1.69 27.48
C VAL A 78 -0.10 -0.22 27.18
N PHE A 79 0.09 0.16 25.91
CA PHE A 79 0.32 1.53 25.48
C PHE A 79 -0.81 2.47 25.94
N TRP A 80 -2.06 2.13 25.62
CA TRP A 80 -3.21 2.95 26.01
C TRP A 80 -3.45 2.93 27.53
N SER A 81 -3.22 1.80 28.21
CA SER A 81 -3.30 1.72 29.68
C SER A 81 -2.30 2.65 30.37
N TYR A 82 -1.08 2.79 29.84
CA TYR A 82 -0.11 3.75 30.36
C TYR A 82 -0.54 5.19 30.08
N LEU A 83 -1.01 5.52 28.87
CA LEU A 83 -1.41 6.89 28.54
C LEU A 83 -2.62 7.39 29.34
N LEU A 84 -3.63 6.55 29.56
CA LEU A 84 -4.80 6.90 30.38
C LEU A 84 -4.41 7.24 31.83
N ARG A 85 -3.34 6.63 32.36
CA ARG A 85 -2.85 6.87 33.72
C ARG A 85 -1.87 8.04 33.81
N LEU A 86 -0.92 8.10 32.88
CA LEU A 86 0.19 9.06 32.95
C LEU A 86 -0.21 10.44 32.42
N LEU A 87 -0.91 10.53 31.28
CA LEU A 87 -1.16 11.81 30.60
C LEU A 87 -2.07 12.75 31.39
N PRO A 88 -3.20 12.31 31.97
CA PRO A 88 -4.03 13.17 32.82
C PRO A 88 -3.37 13.59 34.13
N ALA A 89 -2.39 12.81 34.61
CA ALA A 89 -1.67 13.05 35.87
C ALA A 89 -0.50 14.06 35.74
N MET A 90 -0.06 14.39 34.52
CA MET A 90 1.06 15.32 34.33
C MET A 90 0.72 16.73 34.84
N ARG A 91 1.59 17.25 35.71
CA ARG A 91 1.49 18.61 36.30
C ARG A 91 2.36 19.65 35.59
N THR A 92 3.44 19.24 34.93
CA THR A 92 4.38 20.16 34.28
C THR A 92 4.09 20.27 32.78
N ALA A 93 4.19 21.49 32.23
CA ALA A 93 3.96 21.74 30.81
C ALA A 93 4.91 20.91 29.91
N GLY A 94 6.20 20.85 30.25
CA GLY A 94 7.18 20.04 29.51
C GLY A 94 6.87 18.53 29.55
N GLY A 95 6.39 18.02 30.69
CA GLY A 95 6.00 16.61 30.82
C GLY A 95 4.71 16.28 30.04
N PHE A 96 3.74 17.18 30.04
CA PHE A 96 2.53 17.06 29.22
C PHE A 96 2.88 17.06 27.73
N VAL A 97 3.67 18.03 27.25
CA VAL A 97 4.12 18.10 25.85
C VAL A 97 4.91 16.86 25.44
N GLY A 98 5.88 16.43 26.26
CA GLY A 98 6.68 15.23 25.97
C GLY A 98 5.81 13.97 25.83
N LEU A 99 4.82 13.79 26.72
CA LEU A 99 3.93 12.65 26.68
C LEU A 99 2.87 12.75 25.57
N SER A 100 2.45 13.96 25.17
CA SER A 100 1.63 14.18 23.96
C SER A 100 2.40 13.84 22.68
N ILE A 101 3.69 14.18 22.59
CA ILE A 101 4.54 13.77 21.46
C ILE A 101 4.73 12.25 21.45
N ALA A 102 5.01 11.63 22.60
CA ALA A 102 5.08 10.17 22.71
C ALA A 102 3.75 9.48 22.34
N THR A 103 2.61 10.09 22.69
CA THR A 103 1.27 9.64 22.28
C THR A 103 1.11 9.68 20.77
N LEU A 104 1.51 10.78 20.11
CA LEU A 104 1.45 10.91 18.66
C LEU A 104 2.36 9.89 17.95
N VAL A 105 3.62 9.76 18.39
CA VAL A 105 4.58 8.80 17.81
C VAL A 105 4.10 7.36 17.99
N GLY A 106 3.60 7.00 19.18
CA GLY A 106 3.04 5.68 19.44
C GLY A 106 1.76 5.41 18.63
N SER A 107 0.91 6.41 18.45
CA SER A 107 -0.31 6.31 17.62
C SER A 107 0.05 6.04 16.16
N VAL A 108 1.05 6.74 15.61
CA VAL A 108 1.58 6.50 14.26
C VAL A 108 2.19 5.10 14.15
N ALA A 109 2.93 4.64 15.17
CA ALA A 109 3.51 3.30 15.18
C ALA A 109 2.44 2.19 15.21
N ILE A 110 1.36 2.35 15.98
CA ILE A 110 0.22 1.42 15.98
C ILE A 110 -0.45 1.40 14.60
N VAL A 111 -0.75 2.58 14.02
CA VAL A 111 -1.39 2.68 12.70
C VAL A 111 -0.54 2.02 11.61
N ALA A 112 0.77 2.26 11.62
CA ALA A 112 1.70 1.65 10.66
C ALA A 112 1.81 0.13 10.82
N MET A 113 1.70 -0.39 12.04
CA MET A 113 1.78 -1.83 12.31
C MET A 113 0.48 -2.57 12.01
N SER A 114 -0.66 -2.01 12.43
CA SER A 114 -1.95 -2.70 12.56
C SER A 114 -3.00 -2.25 11.53
N SER A 115 -3.16 -0.95 11.28
CA SER A 115 -4.35 -0.46 10.56
C SER A 115 -4.46 -0.94 9.11
N TRP A 116 -3.35 -1.20 8.42
CA TRP A 116 -3.38 -1.77 7.05
C TRP A 116 -3.82 -3.25 7.04
N LEU A 117 -3.44 -4.03 8.06
CA LEU A 117 -3.88 -5.41 8.26
C LEU A 117 -5.36 -5.46 8.66
N ASN A 118 -5.78 -4.54 9.54
CA ASN A 118 -7.18 -4.38 9.93
C ASN A 118 -8.05 -3.95 8.74
N ALA A 119 -7.57 -3.05 7.87
CA ALA A 119 -8.24 -2.69 6.63
C ALA A 119 -8.29 -3.85 5.63
N ALA A 120 -7.23 -4.66 5.53
CA ALA A 120 -7.21 -5.90 4.74
C ALA A 120 -8.24 -6.93 5.23
N ALA A 121 -8.41 -7.09 6.55
CA ALA A 121 -9.43 -7.96 7.13
C ALA A 121 -10.87 -7.47 6.87
N LEU A 122 -11.07 -6.14 6.80
CA LEU A 122 -12.39 -5.52 6.56
C LEU A 122 -12.77 -5.45 5.06
N ALA A 123 -11.80 -5.27 4.17
CA ALA A 123 -12.05 -4.93 2.76
C ALA A 123 -11.20 -5.70 1.74
N GLY A 124 -10.31 -6.60 2.18
CA GLY A 124 -9.40 -7.37 1.32
C GLY A 124 -10.10 -8.06 0.16
N GLY A 125 -11.18 -8.80 0.45
CA GLY A 125 -11.97 -9.49 -0.56
C GLY A 125 -12.48 -8.55 -1.67
N ALA A 126 -13.14 -7.46 -1.28
CA ALA A 126 -13.67 -6.46 -2.21
C ALA A 126 -12.56 -5.71 -2.96
N ALA A 127 -11.39 -5.52 -2.35
CA ALA A 127 -10.24 -4.90 -3.00
C ALA A 127 -9.59 -5.81 -4.06
N VAL A 128 -9.57 -7.12 -3.83
CA VAL A 128 -9.17 -8.10 -4.86
C VAL A 128 -10.22 -8.15 -5.97
N GLU A 129 -11.52 -8.17 -5.66
CA GLU A 129 -12.58 -8.09 -6.68
C GLU A 129 -12.47 -6.82 -7.54
N GLN A 130 -12.11 -5.68 -6.94
CA GLN A 130 -11.79 -4.44 -7.64
C GLN A 130 -10.54 -4.56 -8.55
N HIS A 131 -9.55 -5.37 -8.18
CA HIS A 131 -8.40 -5.70 -9.04
C HIS A 131 -8.85 -6.49 -10.26
N LEU A 132 -9.57 -7.61 -10.03
CA LEU A 132 -10.11 -8.47 -11.08
C LEU A 132 -10.98 -7.68 -12.06
N ALA A 133 -11.83 -6.79 -11.56
CA ALA A 133 -12.69 -5.93 -12.37
C ALA A 133 -11.91 -4.97 -13.28
N ARG A 134 -10.83 -4.34 -12.79
CA ARG A 134 -9.96 -3.52 -13.65
C ARG A 134 -9.23 -4.36 -14.69
N THR A 135 -8.69 -5.52 -14.29
CA THR A 135 -8.03 -6.43 -15.22
C THR A 135 -8.95 -6.91 -16.34
N VAL A 136 -10.23 -7.17 -16.06
CA VAL A 136 -11.24 -7.45 -17.11
C VAL A 136 -11.46 -6.26 -18.04
N GLN A 137 -11.48 -5.03 -17.52
CA GLN A 137 -11.63 -3.81 -18.34
C GLN A 137 -10.40 -3.62 -19.26
N ASP A 138 -9.19 -3.83 -18.74
CA ASP A 138 -7.94 -3.73 -19.49
C ASP A 138 -7.89 -4.79 -20.61
N TYR A 139 -8.25 -6.05 -20.29
CA TYR A 139 -8.34 -7.11 -21.28
C TYR A 139 -9.44 -6.87 -22.32
N GLN A 140 -10.60 -6.35 -21.93
CA GLN A 140 -11.66 -5.99 -22.87
C GLN A 140 -11.18 -4.92 -23.86
N ALA A 141 -10.57 -3.84 -23.37
CA ALA A 141 -10.03 -2.77 -24.21
C ALA A 141 -8.87 -3.25 -25.13
N SER A 142 -8.12 -4.27 -24.69
CA SER A 142 -7.08 -4.93 -25.49
C SER A 142 -7.67 -5.83 -26.58
N LEU A 143 -8.66 -6.67 -26.25
CA LEU A 143 -9.38 -7.54 -27.20
C LEU A 143 -10.11 -6.72 -28.28
N GLU A 144 -10.88 -5.71 -27.87
CA GLU A 144 -11.60 -4.81 -28.79
C GLU A 144 -10.62 -4.11 -29.75
N ARG A 145 -9.44 -3.69 -29.26
CA ARG A 145 -8.41 -3.05 -30.09
C ARG A 145 -7.75 -4.03 -31.06
N ALA A 146 -7.43 -5.24 -30.62
CA ALA A 146 -6.88 -6.28 -31.49
C ALA A 146 -7.87 -6.66 -32.61
N HIS A 147 -9.15 -6.84 -32.27
CA HIS A 147 -10.20 -7.12 -33.26
C HIS A 147 -10.42 -5.94 -34.22
N LEU A 148 -10.46 -4.71 -33.72
CA LEU A 148 -10.63 -3.50 -34.54
C LEU A 148 -9.48 -3.33 -35.56
N ILE A 149 -8.24 -3.63 -35.19
CA ILE A 149 -7.10 -3.62 -36.11
C ILE A 149 -7.23 -4.75 -37.15
N ALA A 150 -7.60 -5.97 -36.71
CA ALA A 150 -7.79 -7.11 -37.61
C ALA A 150 -8.90 -6.86 -38.65
N VAL A 151 -10.04 -6.30 -38.24
CA VAL A 151 -11.14 -5.91 -39.14
C VAL A 151 -10.77 -4.72 -40.03
N SER A 152 -9.97 -3.77 -39.53
CA SER A 152 -9.44 -2.69 -40.39
C SER A 152 -8.53 -3.26 -41.49
N ALA A 153 -7.73 -4.29 -41.19
CA ALA A 153 -6.94 -5.00 -42.19
C ALA A 153 -7.79 -5.77 -43.22
N GLN A 154 -8.99 -6.23 -42.88
CA GLN A 154 -9.95 -6.79 -43.84
C GLN A 154 -10.47 -5.73 -44.84
N GLY A 155 -10.46 -4.45 -44.46
CA GLY A 155 -10.77 -3.34 -45.38
C GLY A 155 -9.87 -3.34 -46.63
N LEU A 156 -8.61 -3.77 -46.47
CA LEU A 156 -7.62 -3.87 -47.55
C LEU A 156 -8.00 -4.90 -48.62
N GLU A 157 -8.89 -5.85 -48.34
CA GLU A 157 -9.46 -6.77 -49.34
C GLU A 157 -10.07 -5.99 -50.52
N ARG A 158 -10.75 -4.86 -50.22
CA ARG A 158 -11.37 -3.99 -51.22
C ARG A 158 -10.35 -3.18 -52.00
N ASP A 159 -9.23 -2.81 -51.39
CA ASP A 159 -8.12 -2.13 -52.07
C ASP A 159 -7.39 -3.06 -53.02
N VAL A 160 -7.12 -4.30 -52.59
CA VAL A 160 -6.57 -5.37 -53.42
C VAL A 160 -7.50 -5.69 -54.59
N ALA A 161 -8.81 -5.86 -54.34
CA ALA A 161 -9.79 -6.11 -55.40
C ALA A 161 -9.88 -4.95 -56.41
N ARG A 162 -9.85 -3.68 -55.95
CA ARG A 162 -9.79 -2.50 -56.83
C ARG A 162 -8.52 -2.48 -57.69
N ALA A 163 -7.37 -2.80 -57.11
CA ALA A 163 -6.12 -2.92 -57.85
C ALA A 163 -6.20 -4.03 -58.90
N ARG A 164 -6.72 -5.22 -58.53
CA ARG A 164 -6.90 -6.36 -59.44
C ARG A 164 -7.77 -6.00 -60.64
N THR A 165 -8.97 -5.45 -60.42
CA THR A 165 -9.87 -5.07 -61.52
C THR A 165 -9.23 -4.03 -62.44
N SER A 166 -8.44 -3.10 -61.91
CA SER A 166 -7.68 -2.14 -62.75
C SER A 166 -6.67 -2.83 -63.68
N PHE A 167 -6.08 -3.96 -63.30
CA PHE A 167 -5.20 -4.74 -64.19
C PHE A 167 -5.97 -5.63 -65.17
N GLU A 168 -7.13 -6.17 -64.76
CA GLU A 168 -8.02 -6.91 -65.65
C GLU A 168 -8.56 -6.02 -66.78
N ASP A 169 -9.04 -4.82 -66.46
CA ASP A 169 -9.53 -3.82 -67.41
C ASP A 169 -8.45 -3.38 -68.42
N LEU A 170 -7.22 -3.12 -67.94
CA LEU A 170 -6.07 -2.85 -68.80
C LEU A 170 -5.73 -4.05 -69.70
N SER A 171 -5.86 -5.28 -69.19
CA SER A 171 -5.59 -6.46 -70.02
C SER A 171 -6.61 -6.63 -71.15
N GLU A 172 -7.86 -6.26 -70.92
CA GLU A 172 -8.91 -6.29 -71.95
C GLU A 172 -8.72 -5.19 -73.01
N GLN A 173 -8.28 -4.00 -72.62
CA GLN A 173 -7.89 -2.93 -73.56
C GLN A 173 -6.69 -3.33 -74.43
N GLU A 174 -5.68 -3.99 -73.86
CA GLU A 174 -4.54 -4.52 -74.63
C GLU A 174 -4.98 -5.66 -75.56
N ARG A 175 -5.91 -6.51 -75.13
CA ARG A 175 -6.50 -7.55 -75.99
C ARG A 175 -7.24 -6.96 -77.20
N ALA A 176 -7.86 -5.80 -77.03
CA ALA A 176 -8.50 -5.03 -78.11
C ALA A 176 -7.50 -4.24 -78.98
N GLY A 177 -6.25 -4.08 -78.52
CA GLY A 177 -5.20 -3.30 -79.19
C GLY A 177 -5.25 -1.80 -78.90
N GLU A 178 -6.02 -1.38 -77.90
CA GLU A 178 -6.24 0.02 -77.53
C GLU A 178 -5.06 0.62 -76.73
N LEU A 179 -4.21 -0.23 -76.15
CA LEU A 179 -3.04 0.17 -75.34
C LEU A 179 -1.71 0.17 -76.13
N SER A 180 -1.31 -0.95 -76.74
CA SER A 180 -0.06 -1.03 -77.53
C SER A 180 -0.23 -0.80 -79.03
N GLY A 181 -1.45 -0.50 -79.51
CA GLY A 181 -1.75 -0.35 -80.94
C GLY A 181 -1.82 -1.68 -81.71
N ALA A 182 -1.58 -2.81 -81.06
CA ALA A 182 -1.62 -4.15 -81.66
C ALA A 182 -2.51 -5.09 -80.84
N ALA A 183 -3.67 -5.46 -81.38
CA ALA A 183 -4.61 -6.36 -80.71
C ALA A 183 -4.03 -7.77 -80.54
N GLY A 184 -3.97 -8.29 -79.32
CA GLY A 184 -3.54 -9.67 -79.09
C GLY A 184 -3.26 -10.03 -77.63
N ARG A 185 -2.76 -11.26 -77.42
CA ARG A 185 -2.32 -11.77 -76.11
C ARG A 185 -0.79 -11.66 -75.97
N GLY A 186 -0.27 -10.48 -76.30
CA GLY A 186 1.15 -10.17 -76.36
C GLY A 186 1.84 -10.07 -74.99
N ALA A 187 3.07 -9.61 -74.99
CA ALA A 187 3.91 -9.46 -73.80
C ALA A 187 3.21 -8.67 -72.66
N VAL A 188 2.57 -7.55 -73.00
CA VAL A 188 1.85 -6.67 -72.05
C VAL A 188 0.63 -7.37 -71.44
N PHE A 189 -0.18 -8.03 -72.28
CA PHE A 189 -1.36 -8.79 -71.84
C PHE A 189 -1.00 -9.88 -70.81
N ARG A 190 0.11 -10.60 -71.04
CA ARG A 190 0.58 -11.67 -70.13
C ARG A 190 1.02 -11.09 -68.78
N LEU A 191 1.75 -9.97 -68.77
CA LEU A 191 2.18 -9.29 -67.55
C LEU A 191 0.99 -8.77 -66.73
N LEU A 192 0.02 -8.13 -67.38
CA LEU A 192 -1.19 -7.61 -66.72
C LEU A 192 -2.01 -8.73 -66.07
N ASN A 193 -2.21 -9.85 -66.77
CA ASN A 193 -2.91 -11.01 -66.21
C ASN A 193 -2.13 -11.65 -65.05
N GLN A 194 -0.80 -11.78 -65.16
CA GLN A 194 0.03 -12.28 -64.05
C GLN A 194 -0.16 -11.42 -62.78
N LYS A 195 -0.16 -10.09 -62.91
CA LYS A 195 -0.38 -9.20 -61.75
C LYS A 195 -1.81 -9.24 -61.21
N ALA A 196 -2.81 -9.40 -62.07
CA ALA A 196 -4.18 -9.66 -61.63
C ALA A 196 -4.32 -11.00 -60.87
N ASP A 197 -3.62 -12.05 -61.31
CA ASP A 197 -3.60 -13.36 -60.65
C ASP A 197 -2.86 -13.32 -59.30
N GLU A 198 -1.71 -12.63 -59.22
CA GLU A 198 -0.98 -12.35 -57.96
C GLU A 198 -1.89 -11.64 -56.94
N LEU A 199 -2.63 -10.60 -57.37
CA LEU A 199 -3.58 -9.88 -56.51
C LEU A 199 -4.82 -10.73 -56.15
N ARG A 200 -5.30 -11.59 -57.04
CA ARG A 200 -6.43 -12.51 -56.75
C ARG A 200 -6.04 -13.55 -55.69
N ALA A 201 -4.79 -14.01 -55.70
CA ALA A 201 -4.25 -14.88 -54.66
C ALA A 201 -4.15 -14.16 -53.30
N LEU A 202 -3.75 -12.89 -53.29
CA LEU A 202 -3.74 -12.07 -52.07
C LEU A 202 -5.16 -11.81 -51.53
N GLU A 203 -6.12 -11.46 -52.39
CA GLU A 203 -7.54 -11.28 -52.04
C GLU A 203 -8.10 -12.53 -51.36
N ALA A 204 -7.85 -13.72 -51.92
CA ALA A 204 -8.25 -14.99 -51.33
C ALA A 204 -7.56 -15.29 -49.98
N GLN A 205 -6.29 -14.93 -49.81
CA GLN A 205 -5.57 -15.09 -48.53
C GLN A 205 -6.11 -14.17 -47.43
N ILE A 206 -6.52 -12.95 -47.78
CA ILE A 206 -7.18 -12.00 -46.86
C ILE A 206 -8.55 -12.55 -46.46
N ALA A 207 -9.39 -12.90 -47.44
CA ALA A 207 -10.73 -13.41 -47.20
C ALA A 207 -10.74 -14.68 -46.32
N ALA A 208 -9.71 -15.54 -46.46
CA ALA A 208 -9.54 -16.73 -45.63
C ALA A 208 -9.35 -16.44 -44.13
N GLN A 209 -8.87 -15.25 -43.74
CA GLN A 209 -8.73 -14.87 -42.32
C GLN A 209 -10.05 -14.41 -41.69
N ASN A 210 -11.11 -14.17 -42.49
CA ASN A 210 -12.36 -13.60 -41.99
C ASN A 210 -13.03 -14.49 -40.92
N GLN A 211 -13.13 -15.81 -41.14
CA GLN A 211 -13.69 -16.73 -40.15
C GLN A 211 -12.78 -16.88 -38.90
N PRO A 212 -11.45 -17.14 -39.02
CA PRO A 212 -10.56 -17.15 -37.86
C PRO A 212 -10.62 -15.92 -36.96
N ILE A 213 -10.69 -14.70 -37.55
CA ILE A 213 -10.75 -13.44 -36.79
C ILE A 213 -12.06 -13.35 -35.98
N GLN A 214 -13.19 -13.75 -36.55
CA GLN A 214 -14.48 -13.74 -35.84
C GLN A 214 -14.51 -14.81 -34.73
N ALA A 215 -14.10 -16.04 -35.03
CA ALA A 215 -14.05 -17.12 -34.05
C ALA A 215 -13.15 -16.79 -32.84
N ALA A 216 -11.98 -16.18 -33.07
CA ALA A 216 -11.10 -15.73 -32.00
C ALA A 216 -11.73 -14.59 -31.17
N PHE A 217 -12.45 -13.65 -31.79
CA PHE A 217 -13.13 -12.59 -31.06
C PHE A 217 -14.32 -13.13 -30.23
N GLU A 218 -15.08 -14.09 -30.75
CA GLU A 218 -16.13 -14.79 -30.02
C GLU A 218 -15.56 -15.55 -28.81
N GLU A 219 -14.48 -16.35 -28.97
CA GLU A 219 -13.82 -17.02 -27.85
C GLU A 219 -13.32 -16.02 -26.79
N GLY A 220 -12.75 -14.89 -27.22
CA GLY A 220 -12.29 -13.82 -26.32
C GLY A 220 -13.43 -13.22 -25.49
N ASN A 221 -14.61 -13.02 -26.09
CA ASN A 221 -15.80 -12.52 -25.39
C ASN A 221 -16.37 -13.57 -24.41
N ASP A 222 -16.33 -14.85 -24.78
CA ASP A 222 -16.72 -15.95 -23.89
C ASP A 222 -15.78 -16.08 -22.68
N ILE A 223 -14.47 -15.92 -22.87
CA ILE A 223 -13.49 -15.84 -21.77
C ILE A 223 -13.81 -14.64 -20.87
N LEU A 224 -13.98 -13.44 -21.44
CA LEU A 224 -14.37 -12.24 -20.66
C LEU A 224 -15.68 -12.43 -19.89
N SER A 225 -16.65 -13.15 -20.46
CA SER A 225 -17.91 -13.50 -19.79
C SER A 225 -17.67 -14.37 -18.55
N ARG A 226 -16.85 -15.42 -18.67
CA ARG A 226 -16.44 -16.26 -17.53
C ARG A 226 -15.64 -15.49 -16.48
N MET A 227 -14.72 -14.62 -16.89
CA MET A 227 -13.96 -13.76 -15.98
C MET A 227 -14.88 -12.79 -15.20
N ARG A 228 -15.90 -12.20 -15.84
CA ARG A 228 -16.93 -11.38 -15.17
C ARG A 228 -17.75 -12.21 -14.17
N ALA A 229 -18.11 -13.45 -14.51
CA ALA A 229 -18.80 -14.36 -13.60
C ALA A 229 -17.95 -14.70 -12.35
N LEU A 230 -16.63 -14.90 -12.51
CA LEU A 230 -15.71 -15.13 -11.39
C LEU A 230 -15.62 -13.95 -10.42
N ILE A 231 -15.82 -12.70 -10.87
CA ILE A 231 -15.81 -11.52 -10.00
C ILE A 231 -17.01 -11.53 -9.04
N VAL A 232 -18.21 -11.87 -9.53
CA VAL A 232 -19.46 -11.82 -8.75
C VAL A 232 -19.85 -13.15 -8.08
N ALA A 233 -19.12 -14.22 -8.34
CA ALA A 233 -19.39 -15.54 -7.76
C ALA A 233 -19.22 -15.54 -6.23
N GLN A 234 -20.08 -16.29 -5.54
CA GLN A 234 -20.02 -16.40 -4.07
C GLN A 234 -18.81 -17.23 -3.62
N GLY A 235 -18.28 -16.90 -2.43
CA GLY A 235 -17.17 -17.62 -1.80
C GLY A 235 -15.82 -16.88 -1.85
N PRO A 236 -14.76 -17.49 -1.28
CA PRO A 236 -13.45 -16.84 -1.12
C PRO A 236 -12.85 -16.37 -2.45
N VAL A 237 -12.45 -15.10 -2.51
CA VAL A 237 -11.88 -14.51 -3.75
C VAL A 237 -10.54 -15.13 -4.12
N ASP A 238 -9.75 -15.59 -3.15
CA ASP A 238 -8.42 -16.17 -3.40
C ASP A 238 -8.50 -17.44 -4.27
N GLN A 239 -9.52 -18.29 -4.04
CA GLN A 239 -9.77 -19.48 -4.86
C GLN A 239 -10.22 -19.08 -6.28
N ARG A 240 -11.14 -18.12 -6.38
CA ARG A 240 -11.64 -17.58 -7.67
C ARG A 240 -10.51 -16.92 -8.49
N SER A 241 -9.53 -16.32 -7.80
CA SER A 241 -8.37 -15.66 -8.42
C SER A 241 -7.40 -16.64 -9.11
N VAL A 242 -7.39 -17.92 -8.72
CA VAL A 242 -6.61 -18.96 -9.43
C VAL A 242 -7.23 -19.23 -10.80
N THR A 243 -8.52 -19.56 -10.86
CA THR A 243 -9.23 -19.76 -12.13
C THR A 243 -9.25 -18.50 -13.00
N PHE A 244 -9.31 -17.32 -12.39
CA PHE A 244 -9.16 -16.06 -13.11
C PHE A 244 -7.77 -15.91 -13.76
N SER A 245 -6.71 -16.46 -13.14
CA SER A 245 -5.37 -16.49 -13.73
C SER A 245 -5.33 -17.34 -15.00
N GLU A 246 -5.96 -18.52 -14.96
CA GLU A 246 -6.04 -19.45 -16.09
C GLU A 246 -6.77 -18.81 -17.27
N GLU A 247 -7.95 -18.22 -17.04
CA GLU A 247 -8.71 -17.51 -18.07
C GLU A 247 -7.97 -16.25 -18.58
N SER A 248 -7.22 -15.54 -17.73
CA SER A 248 -6.37 -14.41 -18.16
C SER A 248 -5.27 -14.83 -19.14
N VAL A 249 -4.60 -15.96 -18.89
CA VAL A 249 -3.59 -16.53 -19.81
C VAL A 249 -4.23 -16.97 -21.12
N ARG A 250 -5.41 -17.61 -21.07
CA ARG A 250 -6.16 -17.98 -22.28
C ARG A 250 -6.53 -16.76 -23.12
N LEU A 251 -7.01 -15.68 -22.49
CA LEU A 251 -7.39 -14.46 -23.18
C LEU A 251 -6.19 -13.73 -23.79
N ALA A 252 -5.05 -13.68 -23.10
CA ALA A 252 -3.80 -13.19 -23.68
C ALA A 252 -3.36 -14.01 -24.90
N GLY A 253 -3.59 -15.34 -24.87
CA GLY A 253 -3.43 -16.22 -26.04
C GLY A 253 -4.32 -15.82 -27.20
N VAL A 254 -5.63 -15.64 -26.98
CA VAL A 254 -6.59 -15.22 -28.02
C VAL A 254 -6.24 -13.85 -28.62
N ILE A 255 -5.85 -12.87 -27.79
CA ILE A 255 -5.39 -11.54 -28.25
C ILE A 255 -4.11 -11.68 -29.11
N THR A 256 -3.21 -12.60 -28.75
CA THR A 256 -2.02 -12.91 -29.55
C THR A 256 -2.40 -13.56 -30.89
N THR A 257 -3.37 -14.48 -30.92
CA THR A 257 -3.90 -15.06 -32.16
C THR A 257 -4.50 -13.99 -33.06
N LEU A 258 -5.30 -13.05 -32.53
CA LEU A 258 -5.82 -11.92 -33.33
C LEU A 258 -4.71 -11.05 -33.94
N ARG A 259 -3.61 -10.80 -33.20
CA ARG A 259 -2.41 -10.12 -33.74
C ARG A 259 -1.73 -10.92 -34.85
N GLN A 260 -1.71 -12.25 -34.77
CA GLN A 260 -1.10 -13.13 -35.78
C GLN A 260 -1.95 -13.27 -37.06
N LEU A 261 -3.28 -13.18 -36.94
CA LEU A 261 -4.22 -13.22 -38.07
C LEU A 261 -4.27 -11.90 -38.86
N GLN A 262 -3.62 -10.83 -38.40
CA GLN A 262 -3.61 -9.52 -39.05
C GLN A 262 -2.81 -9.54 -40.37
N VAL A 263 -3.50 -9.31 -41.48
CA VAL A 263 -2.91 -9.36 -42.85
C VAL A 263 -2.18 -8.09 -43.29
N ALA A 264 -2.17 -7.01 -42.52
CA ALA A 264 -1.65 -5.72 -42.98
C ALA A 264 -0.15 -5.77 -43.38
N GLN A 265 0.69 -6.54 -42.67
CA GLN A 265 2.09 -6.77 -43.07
C GLN A 265 2.23 -7.55 -44.39
N LEU A 266 1.33 -8.52 -44.63
CA LEU A 266 1.30 -9.29 -45.88
C LEU A 266 0.93 -8.38 -47.06
N VAL A 267 -0.05 -7.48 -46.88
CA VAL A 267 -0.47 -6.52 -47.90
C VAL A 267 0.63 -5.49 -48.19
N ALA A 268 1.26 -4.92 -47.16
CA ALA A 268 2.37 -3.98 -47.32
C ALA A 268 3.54 -4.61 -48.08
N ARG A 269 3.88 -5.87 -47.78
CA ARG A 269 4.92 -6.62 -48.49
C ARG A 269 4.53 -6.92 -49.94
N ALA A 270 3.30 -7.38 -50.19
CA ALA A 270 2.83 -7.64 -51.55
C ALA A 270 2.79 -6.37 -52.41
N ALA A 271 2.47 -5.22 -51.82
CA ALA A 271 2.56 -3.92 -52.49
C ALA A 271 3.99 -3.57 -52.92
N GLU A 272 5.00 -3.88 -52.10
CA GLU A 272 6.40 -3.67 -52.47
C GLU A 272 6.89 -4.70 -53.51
N ASP A 273 6.50 -5.97 -53.37
CA ASP A 273 6.84 -7.04 -54.32
C ASP A 273 6.24 -6.77 -55.72
N LEU A 274 5.06 -6.14 -55.81
CA LEU A 274 4.48 -5.68 -57.09
C LEU A 274 5.41 -4.69 -57.82
N ARG A 275 6.05 -3.77 -57.08
CA ARG A 275 6.95 -2.73 -57.62
C ARG A 275 8.29 -3.31 -58.04
N ALA A 276 8.84 -4.21 -57.24
CA ALA A 276 10.15 -4.80 -57.47
C ALA A 276 10.13 -5.91 -58.55
N SER A 277 9.02 -6.63 -58.68
CA SER A 277 8.92 -7.82 -59.54
C SER A 277 8.39 -7.50 -60.94
N VAL A 278 9.30 -6.97 -61.78
CA VAL A 278 9.10 -6.84 -63.24
C VAL A 278 10.26 -7.50 -63.98
N VAL A 279 10.12 -8.78 -64.29
CA VAL A 279 10.90 -9.38 -65.38
C VAL A 279 10.27 -8.89 -66.68
N LEU A 280 10.95 -7.98 -67.38
CA LEU A 280 10.47 -7.45 -68.66
C LEU A 280 10.29 -8.60 -69.66
N PRO A 281 9.06 -8.87 -70.14
CA PRO A 281 8.83 -9.95 -71.09
C PRO A 281 9.44 -9.63 -72.46
N GLU A 282 9.86 -10.66 -73.20
CA GLU A 282 10.34 -10.49 -74.58
C GLU A 282 9.25 -9.87 -75.46
N LEU A 283 9.63 -8.82 -76.20
CA LEU A 283 8.73 -8.05 -77.07
C LEU A 283 8.37 -8.86 -78.33
N ASP A 284 7.10 -9.25 -78.44
CA ASP A 284 6.59 -10.15 -79.49
C ASP A 284 6.05 -9.43 -80.74
N GLY A 285 6.21 -8.10 -80.83
CA GLY A 285 5.81 -7.30 -81.98
C GLY A 285 6.47 -7.71 -83.31
N ALA A 286 5.65 -7.90 -84.35
CA ALA A 286 6.11 -8.33 -85.68
C ALA A 286 6.97 -7.29 -86.44
N SER A 287 6.89 -6.01 -86.08
CA SER A 287 7.69 -4.93 -86.66
C SER A 287 8.48 -4.17 -85.59
N ALA A 288 9.50 -3.40 -86.00
CA ALA A 288 10.28 -2.58 -85.07
C ALA A 288 9.43 -1.49 -84.39
N GLY A 289 8.44 -0.92 -85.12
CA GLY A 289 7.49 0.04 -84.56
C GLY A 289 6.64 -0.58 -83.45
N VAL A 290 5.98 -1.71 -83.72
CA VAL A 290 5.14 -2.40 -82.71
C VAL A 290 5.93 -2.77 -81.46
N ARG A 291 7.21 -3.17 -81.58
CA ARG A 291 8.05 -3.42 -80.40
C ARG A 291 8.40 -2.14 -79.62
N GLN A 292 8.56 -1.00 -80.31
CA GLN A 292 8.77 0.29 -79.66
C GLN A 292 7.49 0.78 -78.94
N ASP A 293 6.33 0.60 -79.57
CA ASP A 293 5.03 0.95 -79.00
C ASP A 293 4.74 0.07 -77.78
N GLN A 294 4.94 -1.25 -77.88
CA GLN A 294 4.89 -2.18 -76.74
C GLN A 294 5.81 -1.75 -75.58
N ALA A 295 7.06 -1.35 -75.86
CA ALA A 295 7.99 -0.91 -74.83
C ALA A 295 7.53 0.38 -74.12
N ALA A 296 6.96 1.34 -74.87
CA ALA A 296 6.36 2.55 -74.30
C ALA A 296 5.13 2.23 -73.46
N THR A 297 4.23 1.37 -73.94
CA THR A 297 3.03 0.91 -73.22
C THR A 297 3.41 0.18 -71.93
N ILE A 298 4.44 -0.68 -71.96
CA ILE A 298 4.98 -1.31 -70.74
C ILE A 298 5.43 -0.23 -69.75
N GLY A 299 6.19 0.78 -70.19
CA GLY A 299 6.60 1.91 -69.33
C GLY A 299 5.42 2.56 -68.60
N SER A 300 4.37 2.95 -69.33
CA SER A 300 3.16 3.55 -68.75
C SER A 300 2.38 2.59 -67.83
N VAL A 301 2.35 1.29 -68.15
CA VAL A 301 1.73 0.26 -67.29
C VAL A 301 2.53 0.09 -65.99
N LEU A 302 3.86 0.17 -66.03
CA LEU A 302 4.70 0.10 -64.83
C LEU A 302 4.56 1.35 -63.95
N GLU A 303 4.42 2.53 -64.54
CA GLU A 303 4.14 3.77 -63.80
C GLU A 303 2.75 3.73 -63.13
N ALA A 304 1.72 3.25 -63.85
CA ALA A 304 0.40 3.03 -63.28
C ALA A 304 0.40 1.97 -62.17
N LEU A 305 1.16 0.89 -62.34
CA LEU A 305 1.37 -0.14 -61.33
C LEU A 305 2.04 0.45 -60.07
N ASP A 306 3.07 1.29 -60.23
CA ASP A 306 3.76 1.91 -59.09
C ASP A 306 2.80 2.79 -58.28
N GLY A 307 1.95 3.59 -58.94
CA GLY A 307 0.93 4.40 -58.27
C GLY A 307 -0.12 3.55 -57.52
N ARG A 308 -0.51 2.39 -58.05
CA ARG A 308 -1.44 1.47 -57.37
C ARG A 308 -0.79 0.75 -56.19
N ALA A 309 0.44 0.28 -56.36
CA ALA A 309 1.22 -0.30 -55.28
C ALA A 309 1.49 0.73 -54.16
N ALA A 310 1.81 1.99 -54.50
CA ALA A 310 1.94 3.07 -53.53
C ALA A 310 0.65 3.27 -52.71
N THR A 311 -0.51 3.30 -53.38
CA THR A 311 -1.82 3.46 -52.73
C THR A 311 -2.10 2.29 -51.78
N LEU A 312 -1.88 1.05 -52.21
CA LEU A 312 -2.10 -0.16 -51.41
C LEU A 312 -1.14 -0.23 -50.21
N ARG A 313 0.13 0.16 -50.40
CA ARG A 313 1.13 0.26 -49.33
C ARG A 313 0.72 1.30 -48.29
N THR A 314 0.28 2.49 -48.71
CA THR A 314 -0.19 3.53 -47.78
C THR A 314 -1.40 3.07 -46.97
N ALA A 315 -2.40 2.42 -47.59
CA ALA A 315 -3.54 1.86 -46.86
C ALA A 315 -3.12 0.79 -45.84
N ALA A 316 -2.16 -0.07 -46.18
CA ALA A 316 -1.61 -1.04 -45.24
C ALA A 316 -0.80 -0.38 -44.11
N GLU A 317 0.01 0.65 -44.42
CA GLU A 317 0.76 1.44 -43.45
C GLU A 317 -0.14 2.18 -42.46
N GLU A 318 -1.30 2.70 -42.90
CA GLU A 318 -2.32 3.30 -42.01
C GLU A 318 -2.83 2.29 -40.98
N VAL A 319 -3.10 1.03 -41.39
CA VAL A 319 -3.52 -0.05 -40.48
C VAL A 319 -2.37 -0.48 -39.54
N LEU A 320 -1.11 -0.45 -40.02
CA LEU A 320 0.06 -0.77 -39.21
C LEU A 320 0.43 0.35 -38.21
N ALA A 321 0.07 1.59 -38.50
CA ALA A 321 0.25 2.75 -37.64
C ALA A 321 -0.82 2.87 -36.53
N MET A 322 -1.86 2.02 -36.55
CA MET A 322 -2.88 1.99 -35.51
C MET A 322 -2.26 1.66 -34.14
N PRO A 323 -2.67 2.33 -33.05
CA PRO A 323 -2.13 2.04 -31.72
C PRO A 323 -2.31 0.55 -31.37
N PRO A 324 -1.24 -0.16 -30.97
CA PRO A 324 -1.34 -1.59 -30.67
C PRO A 324 -2.25 -1.86 -29.47
N PRO A 325 -2.80 -3.09 -29.35
CA PRO A 325 -3.53 -3.51 -28.15
C PRO A 325 -2.59 -3.47 -26.93
N GLN A 326 -3.13 -3.07 -25.77
CA GLN A 326 -2.34 -2.98 -24.55
C GLN A 326 -1.94 -4.39 -24.07
N GLU A 327 -0.68 -4.54 -23.64
CA GLU A 327 -0.17 -5.82 -23.13
C GLU A 327 -0.62 -6.02 -21.68
N THR A 328 -1.85 -6.51 -21.53
CA THR A 328 -2.45 -6.82 -20.23
C THR A 328 -1.92 -8.15 -19.70
N THR A 329 -1.20 -8.10 -18.58
CA THR A 329 -0.76 -9.28 -17.83
C THR A 329 -1.38 -9.26 -16.44
N TYR A 330 -2.27 -10.21 -16.15
CA TYR A 330 -2.77 -10.39 -14.78
C TYR A 330 -1.64 -10.83 -13.84
N THR A 331 -1.50 -10.13 -12.72
CA THR A 331 -0.55 -10.46 -11.65
C THR A 331 -1.32 -10.66 -10.35
N PRO A 332 -1.44 -11.90 -9.82
CA PRO A 332 -2.19 -12.17 -8.60
C PRO A 332 -1.71 -11.31 -7.42
N ILE A 333 -2.66 -10.62 -6.78
CA ILE A 333 -2.42 -9.68 -5.68
C ILE A 333 -2.86 -10.29 -4.34
N SER A 334 -2.21 -9.95 -3.23
CA SER A 334 -2.74 -10.30 -1.90
C SER A 334 -3.89 -9.36 -1.51
N SER A 335 -4.75 -9.80 -0.58
CA SER A 335 -5.80 -8.95 0.01
C SER A 335 -5.24 -7.65 0.61
N ALA A 336 -4.07 -7.70 1.26
CA ALA A 336 -3.46 -6.52 1.86
C ALA A 336 -2.86 -5.56 0.82
N ASP A 337 -2.14 -6.09 -0.18
CA ASP A 337 -1.61 -5.29 -1.28
C ASP A 337 -2.75 -4.63 -2.09
N ALA A 338 -3.88 -5.32 -2.23
CA ALA A 338 -5.07 -4.78 -2.90
C ALA A 338 -5.68 -3.61 -2.12
N VAL A 339 -5.83 -3.71 -0.80
CA VAL A 339 -6.36 -2.62 0.04
C VAL A 339 -5.43 -1.39 0.04
N ILE A 340 -4.11 -1.59 -0.11
CA ILE A 340 -3.15 -0.49 -0.31
C ILE A 340 -3.29 0.09 -1.73
N ARG A 341 -3.25 -0.74 -2.78
CA ARG A 341 -3.33 -0.31 -4.19
C ARG A 341 -4.63 0.41 -4.53
N TYR A 342 -5.73 0.03 -3.87
CA TYR A 342 -7.05 0.62 -4.05
C TYR A 342 -7.52 1.42 -2.83
N ALA A 343 -6.62 1.93 -1.98
CA ALA A 343 -6.96 2.58 -0.71
C ALA A 343 -8.03 3.69 -0.84
N GLY A 344 -7.99 4.48 -1.91
CA GLY A 344 -9.00 5.52 -2.18
C GLY A 344 -10.43 4.99 -2.36
N ASN A 345 -10.60 3.77 -2.87
CA ASN A 345 -11.91 3.11 -3.01
C ASN A 345 -12.44 2.59 -1.67
N PHE A 346 -11.56 2.37 -0.67
CA PHE A 346 -11.87 1.75 0.62
C PHE A 346 -11.65 2.69 1.81
N ALA A 347 -11.75 4.00 1.58
CA ALA A 347 -11.59 5.03 2.62
C ALA A 347 -12.45 4.78 3.89
N PRO A 348 -13.71 4.29 3.82
CA PRO A 348 -14.48 3.95 5.03
C PRO A 348 -13.86 2.79 5.83
N SER A 349 -13.30 1.79 5.15
CA SER A 349 -12.66 0.63 5.79
C SER A 349 -11.32 1.01 6.43
N TRP A 350 -10.54 1.87 5.76
CA TRP A 350 -9.34 2.48 6.33
C TRP A 350 -9.66 3.36 7.55
N ALA A 351 -10.72 4.18 7.48
CA ALA A 351 -11.16 4.99 8.61
C ALA A 351 -11.62 4.12 9.79
N GLY A 352 -12.35 3.03 9.53
CA GLY A 352 -12.74 2.05 10.55
C GLY A 352 -11.54 1.36 11.20
N ALA A 353 -10.57 0.91 10.41
CA ALA A 353 -9.35 0.27 10.89
C ALA A 353 -8.51 1.20 11.79
N ILE A 354 -8.30 2.45 11.35
CA ILE A 354 -7.59 3.47 12.13
C ILE A 354 -8.39 3.84 13.39
N ALA A 355 -9.71 3.91 13.31
CA ALA A 355 -10.57 4.20 14.47
C ALA A 355 -10.48 3.09 15.53
N ILE A 356 -10.47 1.81 15.15
CA ILE A 356 -10.31 0.69 16.10
C ILE A 356 -9.01 0.84 16.90
N ASP A 357 -7.91 1.20 16.23
CA ASP A 357 -6.59 1.35 16.85
C ASP A 357 -6.46 2.62 17.72
N LEU A 358 -7.14 3.72 17.33
CA LEU A 358 -6.99 5.06 17.94
C LEU A 358 -8.15 5.49 18.86
N LEU A 359 -9.27 4.76 18.91
CA LEU A 359 -10.43 5.04 19.78
C LEU A 359 -10.05 5.30 21.25
N PRO A 360 -9.12 4.56 21.87
CA PRO A 360 -8.67 4.85 23.23
C PRO A 360 -8.03 6.24 23.41
N GLY A 361 -7.47 6.84 22.36
CA GLY A 361 -6.93 8.20 22.40
C GLY A 361 -8.01 9.25 22.69
N VAL A 362 -9.26 9.01 22.28
CA VAL A 362 -10.40 9.86 22.63
C VAL A 362 -10.68 9.79 24.14
N LEU A 363 -10.59 8.59 24.74
CA LEU A 363 -10.71 8.42 26.19
C LEU A 363 -9.57 9.13 26.95
N VAL A 364 -8.32 9.01 26.48
CA VAL A 364 -7.18 9.76 27.05
C VAL A 364 -7.43 11.27 27.02
N PHE A 365 -7.95 11.79 25.91
CA PHE A 365 -8.27 13.21 25.76
C PHE A 365 -9.39 13.66 26.72
N ILE A 366 -10.49 12.90 26.81
CA ILE A 366 -11.60 13.19 27.72
C ILE A 366 -11.12 13.17 29.18
N LEU A 367 -10.32 12.17 29.58
CA LEU A 367 -9.74 12.10 30.94
C LEU A 367 -8.81 13.29 31.22
N ALA A 368 -7.94 13.65 30.27
CA ALA A 368 -7.02 14.78 30.43
C ALA A 368 -7.76 16.12 30.59
N VAL A 369 -8.81 16.36 29.80
CA VAL A 369 -9.66 17.56 29.91
C VAL A 369 -10.43 17.57 31.24
N THR A 370 -10.99 16.44 31.64
CA THR A 370 -11.77 16.32 32.89
C THR A 370 -10.88 16.52 34.12
N GLN A 371 -9.71 15.88 34.16
CA GLN A 371 -8.72 16.08 35.23
C GLN A 371 -8.20 17.52 35.26
N ALA A 372 -8.02 18.18 34.11
CA ALA A 372 -7.67 19.60 34.07
C ALA A 372 -8.80 20.51 34.59
N ALA A 373 -10.07 20.16 34.36
CA ALA A 373 -11.21 20.88 34.92
C ALA A 373 -11.34 20.69 36.44
N ILE A 374 -11.15 19.46 36.94
CA ILE A 374 -11.11 19.17 38.39
C ILE A 374 -10.01 19.96 39.09
N ARG A 375 -8.80 20.04 38.49
CA ARG A 375 -7.70 20.86 39.02
C ARG A 375 -8.07 22.34 39.12
N ARG A 376 -8.57 22.94 38.03
CA ARG A 376 -9.04 24.34 38.03
C ARG A 376 -10.18 24.61 39.02
N GLY A 377 -11.07 23.64 39.26
CA GLY A 377 -12.13 23.75 40.26
C GLY A 377 -11.65 23.61 41.72
N LYS A 378 -10.41 23.16 41.92
CA LYS A 378 -9.74 23.08 43.24
C LYS A 378 -8.73 24.21 43.44
N GLU A 379 -8.18 24.78 42.37
CA GLU A 379 -7.32 25.96 42.37
C GLU A 379 -8.12 27.20 42.84
N GLY A 380 -7.95 27.60 44.10
CA GLY A 380 -8.65 28.71 44.75
C GLY A 380 -9.26 28.30 46.10
N ALA A 381 -9.65 27.03 46.25
CA ALA A 381 -10.08 26.52 47.53
C ALA A 381 -8.91 26.46 48.52
N GLY A 382 -9.00 27.18 49.64
CA GLY A 382 -8.06 27.04 50.75
C GLY A 382 -7.98 25.60 51.23
N ALA A 383 -6.81 25.15 51.69
CA ALA A 383 -6.55 23.75 52.04
C ALA A 383 -7.60 23.17 53.01
N GLU A 384 -8.11 24.01 53.92
CA GLU A 384 -9.19 23.75 54.88
C GLU A 384 -10.48 23.23 54.22
N ALA A 385 -10.85 23.74 53.03
CA ALA A 385 -12.05 23.33 52.29
C ALA A 385 -11.87 22.02 51.48
N THR A 386 -10.62 21.57 51.31
CA THR A 386 -10.27 20.31 50.63
C THR A 386 -10.05 19.12 51.56
N LEU A 387 -9.94 19.34 52.88
CA LEU A 387 -9.80 18.26 53.86
C LEU A 387 -11.04 17.35 53.87
N THR A 388 -10.82 16.05 53.75
CA THR A 388 -11.88 15.05 53.95
C THR A 388 -12.11 14.79 55.45
N LEU A 389 -13.23 14.15 55.79
CA LEU A 389 -13.49 13.70 57.17
C LEU A 389 -12.43 12.69 57.68
N ALA A 390 -11.73 12.00 56.77
CA ALA A 390 -10.61 11.12 57.09
C ALA A 390 -9.36 11.94 57.46
N ASP A 391 -9.06 12.99 56.70
CA ASP A 391 -7.93 13.90 56.99
C ASP A 391 -8.16 14.66 58.30
N LEU A 392 -9.39 15.12 58.55
CA LEU A 392 -9.75 15.77 59.81
C LEU A 392 -9.63 14.81 61.00
N ARG A 393 -9.96 13.52 60.83
CA ARG A 393 -9.71 12.48 61.85
C ARG A 393 -8.22 12.19 62.04
N ALA A 394 -7.42 12.22 60.98
CA ALA A 394 -5.97 12.04 61.07
C ALA A 394 -5.32 13.23 61.80
N ALA A 395 -5.72 14.46 61.46
CA ALA A 395 -5.29 15.69 62.14
C ALA A 395 -5.70 15.71 63.62
N MET A 396 -6.95 15.31 63.94
CA MET A 396 -7.43 15.19 65.32
C MET A 396 -6.64 14.14 66.13
N ARG A 397 -6.23 13.02 65.50
CA ARG A 397 -5.36 12.02 66.16
C ARG A 397 -3.97 12.60 66.41
N ALA A 398 -3.34 13.19 65.41
CA ALA A 398 -2.04 13.83 65.54
C ALA A 398 -2.04 14.96 66.60
N MET A 399 -3.11 15.77 66.66
CA MET A 399 -3.29 16.80 67.68
C MET A 399 -3.38 16.18 69.09
N LYS A 400 -4.16 15.11 69.26
CA LYS A 400 -4.28 14.38 70.54
C LYS A 400 -2.97 13.70 70.96
N ASP A 401 -2.19 13.19 70.01
CA ASP A 401 -0.86 12.62 70.27
C ASP A 401 0.14 13.71 70.71
N ILE A 402 0.05 14.91 70.11
CA ILE A 402 0.82 16.10 70.53
C ILE A 402 0.40 16.57 71.93
N GLU A 403 -0.89 16.64 72.23
CA GLU A 403 -1.40 16.97 73.58
C GLU A 403 -0.90 15.95 74.62
N GLY A 404 -0.92 14.66 74.30
CA GLY A 404 -0.38 13.60 75.14
C GLY A 404 1.13 13.75 75.39
N ALA A 405 1.90 14.06 74.33
CA ALA A 405 3.33 14.31 74.43
C ALA A 405 3.66 15.58 75.22
N MET A 406 2.88 16.65 75.05
CA MET A 406 3.00 17.90 75.83
C MET A 406 2.67 17.69 77.30
N GLY A 407 1.57 16.99 77.62
CA GLY A 407 1.20 16.64 78.99
C GLY A 407 2.28 15.81 79.68
N ALA A 408 2.87 14.84 78.99
CA ALA A 408 3.99 14.05 79.50
C ALA A 408 5.26 14.91 79.72
N ALA A 409 5.56 15.84 78.82
CA ALA A 409 6.67 16.79 78.97
C ALA A 409 6.45 17.78 80.13
N GLU A 410 5.21 18.19 80.38
CA GLU A 410 4.83 19.08 81.48
C GLU A 410 4.87 18.38 82.84
N HIS A 411 4.48 17.10 82.91
CA HIS A 411 4.69 16.24 84.09
C HIS A 411 6.19 16.03 84.36
N ALA A 412 7.00 15.82 83.31
CA ALA A 412 8.46 15.71 83.44
C ALA A 412 9.14 17.04 83.87
N ARG A 413 8.52 18.19 83.60
CA ARG A 413 8.94 19.51 84.10
C ARG A 413 8.54 19.72 85.56
N HIS A 414 7.32 19.36 85.95
CA HIS A 414 6.88 19.40 87.35
C HIS A 414 7.74 18.48 88.23
N ALA A 415 8.08 17.28 87.76
CA ALA A 415 9.01 16.37 88.44
C ALA A 415 10.46 16.89 88.56
N ARG A 416 10.80 18.03 87.93
CA ARG A 416 12.09 18.74 88.07
C ARG A 416 11.96 20.07 88.82
N GLY A 417 10.75 20.46 89.25
CA GLY A 417 10.50 21.74 89.95
C GLY A 417 10.89 21.73 91.43
N ASP A 418 10.76 20.58 92.11
CA ASP A 418 11.03 20.44 93.55
C ASP A 418 12.41 19.80 93.83
N ALA A 419 13.47 20.60 93.75
CA ALA A 419 14.78 20.26 94.33
C ALA A 419 15.69 21.49 94.59
N PRO A 420 15.71 22.05 95.82
CA PRO A 420 16.75 22.98 96.24
C PRO A 420 18.01 22.20 96.63
N GLY A 421 19.14 22.48 95.97
CA GLY A 421 20.39 21.73 96.16
C GLY A 421 21.22 22.12 97.40
N ARG A 422 22.30 21.36 97.65
CA ARG A 422 23.37 21.73 98.60
C ARG A 422 24.75 21.32 98.04
N ALA A 423 25.75 22.17 98.26
CA ALA A 423 27.04 22.16 97.53
C ALA A 423 28.18 21.38 98.23
N ALA A 424 29.30 21.24 97.51
CA ALA A 424 30.48 20.42 97.84
C ALA A 424 31.57 21.12 98.72
N PRO A 425 32.62 20.38 99.14
CA PRO A 425 33.96 20.94 99.38
C PRO A 425 35.17 20.09 98.88
N HIS A 426 36.40 20.61 99.03
CA HIS A 426 37.72 20.02 98.67
C HIS A 426 38.52 19.51 99.92
N GLY A 427 39.64 18.77 99.86
CA GLY A 427 40.34 18.07 98.75
C GLY A 427 41.74 18.59 98.33
N PRO A 428 42.88 17.93 98.73
CA PRO A 428 44.15 18.04 97.97
C PRO A 428 44.85 16.70 97.60
N GLU A 429 45.90 16.83 96.77
CA GLU A 429 46.76 15.90 95.99
C GLU A 429 47.95 15.21 96.75
N PRO A 430 48.93 14.46 96.14
CA PRO A 430 48.98 13.61 94.90
C PRO A 430 49.87 12.29 94.92
N ARG A 431 49.57 11.32 94.00
CA ARG A 431 50.51 10.40 93.21
C ARG A 431 51.46 9.38 93.94
N PRO A 432 52.13 8.40 93.23
CA PRO A 432 52.10 7.96 91.81
C PRO A 432 51.89 6.42 91.55
N ASP A 433 52.04 6.03 90.26
CA ASP A 433 52.25 4.68 89.67
C ASP A 433 51.08 3.65 89.65
N ALA A 434 50.92 2.77 88.63
CA ALA A 434 51.80 2.37 87.52
C ALA A 434 51.07 2.26 86.14
N ARG A 435 51.81 1.88 85.08
CA ARG A 435 51.48 2.06 83.63
C ARG A 435 50.69 0.91 82.95
N PRO A 436 50.09 1.15 81.76
CA PRO A 436 49.35 0.17 80.94
C PRO A 436 50.13 -0.35 79.71
N ASP A 437 49.67 -1.47 79.12
CA ASP A 437 49.66 -1.81 77.67
C ASP A 437 49.08 -3.24 77.43
N PRO A 438 48.87 -3.75 76.20
CA PRO A 438 48.75 -3.09 74.90
C PRO A 438 47.53 -3.53 74.03
N ARG A 439 47.35 -2.84 72.89
CA ARG A 439 46.58 -3.31 71.72
C ARG A 439 47.35 -4.39 70.91
N PRO A 440 46.76 -4.87 69.81
CA PRO A 440 47.50 -4.98 68.56
C PRO A 440 46.88 -4.18 67.41
N ASP A 441 47.71 -3.34 66.77
CA ASP A 441 47.48 -2.73 65.45
C ASP A 441 48.39 -3.43 64.42
N LEU A 442 47.87 -3.84 63.25
CA LEU A 442 48.56 -4.07 61.96
C LEU A 442 47.45 -4.34 60.91
N ARG A 443 47.40 -3.79 59.68
CA ARG A 443 48.20 -2.79 58.93
C ARG A 443 47.29 -2.12 57.86
N PRO A 444 47.69 -0.99 57.27
CA PRO A 444 47.00 -0.40 56.10
C PRO A 444 47.45 -1.04 54.78
N GLU A 445 46.58 -1.03 53.77
CA GLU A 445 46.96 -1.23 52.37
C GLU A 445 46.69 0.03 51.55
N THR A 446 47.47 0.18 50.48
CA THR A 446 47.71 1.42 49.72
C THR A 446 47.10 1.36 48.32
N GLU A 447 46.41 2.41 47.91
CA GLU A 447 46.47 2.90 46.51
C GLU A 447 47.82 3.63 46.29
N PRO A 448 48.32 3.88 45.05
CA PRO A 448 47.66 3.73 43.74
C PRO A 448 48.51 3.02 42.66
N GLU A 449 47.95 2.78 41.48
CA GLU A 449 48.72 2.93 40.23
C GLU A 449 47.82 3.32 39.04
N ALA A 450 48.37 4.09 38.10
CA ALA A 450 47.66 4.61 36.92
C ALA A 450 48.21 4.00 35.62
N GLU A 451 47.37 4.07 34.57
CA GLU A 451 47.64 3.94 33.12
C GLU A 451 49.09 3.79 32.61
N PRO A 452 49.33 3.00 31.53
CA PRO A 452 48.81 3.44 30.22
C PRO A 452 48.48 2.36 29.15
N ALA A 453 47.72 2.80 28.13
CA ALA A 453 47.68 2.23 26.77
C ALA A 453 48.98 2.61 25.98
N PRO A 454 49.20 2.33 24.66
CA PRO A 454 48.29 1.77 23.64
C PRO A 454 48.86 0.82 22.54
N GLY A 455 47.95 0.07 21.88
CA GLY A 455 48.07 -0.35 20.45
C GLY A 455 48.99 -1.55 20.11
N PRO A 456 49.19 -1.88 18.81
CA PRO A 456 48.59 -1.27 17.61
C PRO A 456 47.98 -2.23 16.55
N ARG A 457 47.08 -1.67 15.73
CA ARG A 457 46.83 -1.86 14.28
C ARG A 457 47.31 -3.16 13.57
N GLY A 458 46.37 -3.82 12.88
CA GLY A 458 46.63 -4.72 11.74
C GLY A 458 45.42 -4.75 10.78
N PRO A 459 45.55 -4.42 9.47
CA PRO A 459 44.41 -4.22 8.57
C PRO A 459 44.19 -5.39 7.60
N SER A 460 42.97 -5.52 7.07
CA SER A 460 42.71 -6.10 5.73
C SER A 460 41.52 -5.42 5.05
N ARG A 461 41.82 -4.68 3.98
CA ARG A 461 40.88 -4.31 2.90
C ARG A 461 40.96 -5.37 1.78
N LEU A 462 40.19 -5.15 0.71
CA LEU A 462 40.07 -5.93 -0.54
C LEU A 462 39.18 -7.18 -0.39
N LYS A 463 38.26 -7.51 -1.31
CA LYS A 463 38.03 -7.05 -2.70
C LYS A 463 36.52 -6.97 -2.97
N ILE A 464 35.99 -5.86 -3.48
CA ILE A 464 35.52 -5.71 -4.88
C ILE A 464 36.12 -6.73 -5.86
N ASP A 465 35.27 -7.52 -6.50
CA ASP A 465 35.45 -7.91 -7.91
C ASP A 465 34.07 -7.85 -8.60
N ALA A 466 34.04 -7.37 -9.84
CA ALA A 466 32.85 -7.21 -10.67
C ALA A 466 33.17 -7.66 -12.09
N ALA A 467 32.46 -8.70 -12.54
CA ALA A 467 32.35 -9.28 -13.88
C ALA A 467 31.38 -10.48 -13.71
N GLU A 468 30.51 -10.85 -14.65
CA GLU A 468 30.42 -10.52 -16.08
C GLU A 468 28.93 -10.45 -16.49
#